data_AF-A0A945DTR6-F1
#
_entry.id   AF-A0A945DTR6-F1
#
_cell.length_a   1.000
_cell.length_b   1.000
_cell.length_c   1.000
_cell.angle_alpha   90.00
_cell.angle_beta   90.00
_cell.angle_gamma   90.00
#
_symmetry.space_group_name_H-M   'P 1'
#
loop_
_entity.id
_entity.type
_entity.pdbx_description
1 polymer ?
#
loop_
_entity_poly.entity_id
_entity_poly.type
_entity_poly.pdbx_seq_one_letter_code
_entity_poly.pdbx_strand_id
1 'polypeptide(L)'
;MVSMNDLQEQFDDATFAFSQGDFEQAAAGFETILAADENHFDARMSFSMTLCRLEQYERAIKEGHKAEKLRPNDQLVHTNLSLFYVKIGNKDAAEHHGLQSKIASWKQPGAAARPSDEGGDELQMAKTKPESFKLPGKFPNMPWRKNRNKGQVEGDADE
;
A
#
# COMPACT_ATOMS: atom_id res chain seq x y z
N MET A 1 -12.58 33.53 12.89
CA MET A 1 -11.54 32.83 12.10
C MET A 1 -10.73 32.07 13.12
N VAL A 2 -10.80 30.74 13.14
CA VAL A 2 -10.04 29.92 14.10
C VAL A 2 -8.56 30.10 13.77
N SER A 3 -7.74 30.45 14.76
CA SER A 3 -6.30 30.61 14.55
C SER A 3 -5.66 29.24 14.37
N MET A 4 -4.58 29.13 13.58
CA MET A 4 -3.78 27.88 13.49
C MET A 4 -3.31 27.41 14.89
N ASN A 5 -3.08 28.35 15.81
CA ASN A 5 -2.69 28.03 17.18
C ASN A 5 -3.84 27.36 17.97
N ASP A 6 -5.09 27.74 17.68
CA ASP A 6 -6.27 27.18 18.35
C ASP A 6 -6.56 25.74 17.86
N LEU A 7 -6.25 25.43 16.60
CA LEU A 7 -6.39 24.07 16.06
C LEU A 7 -5.33 23.12 16.62
N GLN A 8 -4.11 23.61 16.83
CA GLN A 8 -3.05 22.81 17.45
C GLN A 8 -3.40 22.47 18.91
N GLU A 9 -3.88 23.44 19.69
CA GLU A 9 -4.33 23.20 21.07
C GLU A 9 -5.47 22.20 21.13
N GLN A 10 -6.48 22.32 20.25
CA GLN A 10 -7.57 21.35 20.14
C GLN A 10 -7.07 19.95 19.76
N PHE A 11 -6.05 19.85 18.90
CA PHE A 11 -5.46 18.58 18.51
C PHE A 11 -4.72 17.93 19.68
N ASP A 12 -3.98 18.71 20.45
CA ASP A 12 -3.25 18.24 21.62
C ASP A 12 -4.23 17.75 22.71
N ASP A 13 -5.32 18.48 22.95
CA ASP A 13 -6.40 18.07 23.88
C ASP A 13 -7.08 16.78 23.43
N ALA A 14 -7.45 16.66 22.15
CA ALA A 14 -8.07 15.45 21.61
C ALA A 14 -7.12 14.23 21.68
N THR A 15 -5.83 14.46 21.43
CA THR A 15 -4.80 13.42 21.55
C THR A 15 -4.57 13.03 23.01
N PHE A 16 -4.62 13.98 23.94
CA PHE A 16 -4.56 13.71 25.37
C PHE A 16 -5.75 12.87 25.82
N ALA A 17 -6.98 13.23 25.44
CA ALA A 17 -8.17 12.43 25.72
C ALA A 17 -8.04 10.99 25.18
N PHE A 18 -7.53 10.83 23.95
CA PHE A 18 -7.25 9.52 23.37
C PHE A 18 -6.26 8.71 24.23
N SER A 19 -5.20 9.35 24.73
CA SER A 19 -4.19 8.71 25.58
C SER A 19 -4.74 8.27 26.94
N GLN A 20 -5.75 8.97 27.45
CA GLN A 20 -6.46 8.60 28.68
C GLN A 20 -7.51 7.50 28.46
N GLY A 21 -7.75 7.09 27.21
CA GLY A 21 -8.79 6.14 26.85
C GLY A 21 -10.19 6.75 26.76
N ASP A 22 -10.32 8.07 26.89
CA ASP A 22 -11.59 8.78 26.66
C ASP A 22 -11.78 8.98 25.15
N PHE A 23 -12.14 7.88 24.49
CA PHE A 23 -12.28 7.85 23.04
C PHE A 23 -13.48 8.66 22.53
N GLU A 24 -14.54 8.82 23.33
CA GLU A 24 -15.69 9.64 22.96
C GLU A 24 -15.32 11.13 22.94
N GLN A 25 -14.61 11.61 23.97
CA GLN A 25 -14.11 12.98 24.00
C GLN A 25 -13.09 13.23 22.88
N ALA A 26 -12.17 12.28 22.65
CA ALA A 26 -11.21 12.38 21.56
C ALA A 26 -11.90 12.45 20.19
N ALA A 27 -12.95 11.64 19.97
CA ALA A 27 -13.71 11.63 18.72
C ALA A 27 -14.37 12.99 18.46
N ALA A 28 -15.02 13.57 19.47
CA ALA A 28 -15.63 14.89 19.37
C ALA A 28 -14.59 16.01 19.09
N GLY A 29 -13.41 15.92 19.74
CA GLY A 29 -12.31 16.85 19.49
C GLY A 29 -11.81 16.78 18.05
N PHE A 30 -11.53 15.59 17.53
CA PHE A 30 -11.11 15.44 16.14
C PHE A 30 -12.20 15.83 15.12
N GLU A 31 -13.47 15.56 15.40
CA GLU A 31 -14.59 15.99 14.55
C GLU A 31 -14.67 17.52 14.47
N THR A 32 -14.42 18.23 15.58
CA THR A 32 -14.37 19.70 15.61
C THR A 32 -13.23 20.24 14.75
N ILE A 33 -12.03 19.64 14.86
CA ILE A 33 -10.88 20.01 14.03
C ILE A 33 -11.19 19.78 12.55
N LEU A 34 -11.78 18.64 12.20
CA LEU A 34 -12.14 18.29 10.82
C LEU A 34 -13.29 19.13 10.25
N ALA A 35 -14.14 19.72 11.09
CA ALA A 35 -15.15 20.68 10.67
C ALA A 35 -14.52 22.05 10.32
N ALA A 36 -13.41 22.41 10.96
CA ALA A 36 -12.66 23.63 10.66
C ALA A 36 -11.67 23.44 9.49
N ASP A 37 -11.02 22.28 9.42
CA ASP A 37 -10.10 21.88 8.35
C ASP A 37 -10.37 20.43 7.91
N GLU A 38 -11.18 20.31 6.86
CA GLU A 38 -11.55 19.02 6.26
C GLU A 38 -10.39 18.30 5.56
N ASN A 39 -9.17 18.85 5.53
CA ASN A 39 -7.98 18.26 4.93
C ASN A 39 -6.86 18.05 5.98
N HIS A 40 -7.13 18.30 7.26
CA HIS A 40 -6.18 18.02 8.34
C HIS A 40 -5.91 16.51 8.43
N PHE A 41 -4.75 16.09 7.94
CA PHE A 41 -4.41 14.68 7.79
C PHE A 41 -4.25 13.97 9.15
N ASP A 42 -3.49 14.57 10.08
CA ASP A 42 -3.23 13.92 11.37
C ASP A 42 -4.51 13.77 12.20
N ALA A 43 -5.38 14.78 12.23
CA ALA A 43 -6.71 14.68 12.82
C ALA A 43 -7.58 13.61 12.16
N ARG A 44 -7.56 13.48 10.81
CA ARG A 44 -8.28 12.39 10.09
C ARG A 44 -7.80 11.02 10.54
N MET A 45 -6.47 10.85 10.62
CA MET A 45 -5.84 9.59 10.96
C MET A 45 -6.15 9.20 12.40
N SER A 46 -5.96 10.12 13.34
CA SER A 46 -6.29 9.94 14.75
C SER A 46 -7.79 9.66 14.93
N PHE A 47 -8.68 10.41 14.26
CA PHE A 47 -10.12 10.17 14.30
C PHE A 47 -10.50 8.77 13.82
N SER A 48 -9.92 8.30 12.71
CA SER A 48 -10.18 6.95 12.20
C SER A 48 -9.76 5.87 13.21
N MET A 49 -8.63 6.08 13.90
CA MET A 49 -8.15 5.18 14.94
C MET A 49 -9.04 5.23 16.20
N THR A 50 -9.48 6.42 16.62
CA THR A 50 -10.42 6.60 17.72
C THR A 50 -11.76 5.90 17.45
N LEU A 51 -12.31 6.05 16.24
CA LEU A 51 -13.52 5.33 15.83
C LEU A 51 -13.33 3.81 15.86
N CYS A 52 -12.15 3.32 15.50
CA CYS A 52 -11.83 1.89 15.64
C CYS A 52 -11.75 1.45 17.12
N ARG A 53 -11.26 2.30 18.03
CA ARG A 53 -11.26 2.02 19.48
C ARG A 53 -12.67 1.99 20.05
N LEU A 54 -13.58 2.80 19.51
CA LEU A 54 -15.02 2.79 19.80
C LEU A 54 -15.78 1.67 19.10
N GLU A 55 -15.10 0.76 18.39
CA GLU A 55 -15.69 -0.33 17.61
C GLU A 55 -16.62 0.13 16.47
N GLN A 56 -16.54 1.41 16.08
CA GLN A 56 -17.28 1.99 14.97
C GLN A 56 -16.54 1.78 13.65
N TYR A 57 -16.26 0.51 13.31
CA TYR A 57 -15.34 0.13 12.24
C TYR A 57 -15.74 0.66 10.86
N GLU A 58 -17.04 0.67 10.53
CA GLU A 58 -17.54 1.20 9.26
C GLU A 58 -17.25 2.71 9.09
N ARG A 59 -17.34 3.48 10.18
CA ARG A 59 -16.97 4.91 10.16
C ARG A 59 -15.45 5.05 10.08
N ALA A 60 -14.70 4.24 10.83
CA ALA A 60 -13.24 4.23 10.78
C ALA A 60 -12.70 3.97 9.36
N ILE A 61 -13.29 3.01 8.63
CA ILE A 61 -12.94 2.70 7.24
C ILE A 61 -13.24 3.88 6.32
N LYS A 62 -14.41 4.52 6.47
CA LYS A 62 -14.76 5.72 5.68
C LYS A 62 -13.76 6.86 5.87
N GLU A 63 -13.38 7.16 7.11
CA GLU A 63 -12.39 8.19 7.41
C GLU A 63 -10.98 7.78 6.96
N GLY A 64 -10.63 6.49 7.08
CA GLY A 64 -9.38 5.94 6.57
C GLY A 64 -9.24 6.10 5.05
N HIS A 65 -10.30 5.86 4.27
CA HIS A 65 -10.29 6.11 2.83
C HIS A 65 -10.24 7.60 2.47
N LYS A 66 -10.75 8.50 3.32
CA LYS A 66 -10.52 9.95 3.15
C LYS A 66 -9.05 10.28 3.38
N ALA A 67 -8.41 9.70 4.40
CA ALA A 67 -6.97 9.86 4.63
C ALA A 67 -6.14 9.29 3.46
N GLU A 68 -6.54 8.16 2.88
CA GLU A 68 -5.92 7.56 1.68
C GLU A 68 -5.99 8.50 0.47
N LYS A 69 -7.12 9.19 0.27
CA LYS A 69 -7.21 10.19 -0.81
C LYS A 69 -6.23 11.36 -0.61
N LEU A 70 -5.96 11.76 0.63
CA LEU A 70 -5.01 12.83 0.94
C LEU A 70 -3.56 12.37 0.76
N ARG A 71 -3.24 11.15 1.21
CA ARG A 71 -1.89 10.57 1.11
C ARG A 71 -1.96 9.09 0.69
N PRO A 72 -2.04 8.82 -0.62
CA PRO A 72 -2.25 7.46 -1.15
C PRO A 72 -1.02 6.55 -1.06
N ASN A 73 0.14 7.07 -0.64
CA ASN A 73 1.38 6.28 -0.46
C ASN A 73 1.84 6.30 1.01
N ASP A 74 0.96 6.67 1.94
CA ASP A 74 1.29 6.71 3.36
C ASP A 74 1.13 5.32 3.98
N GLN A 75 2.22 4.80 4.55
CA GLN A 75 2.26 3.47 5.15
C GLN A 75 1.27 3.34 6.33
N LEU A 76 1.09 4.39 7.12
CA LEU A 76 0.22 4.36 8.30
C LEU A 76 -1.24 4.25 7.89
N VAL A 77 -1.66 4.94 6.82
CA VAL A 77 -3.02 4.85 6.27
C VAL A 77 -3.38 3.41 5.92
N HIS A 78 -2.53 2.75 5.12
CA HIS A 78 -2.79 1.38 4.71
C HIS A 78 -2.71 0.39 5.88
N THR A 79 -1.85 0.66 6.87
CA THR A 79 -1.79 -0.15 8.09
C THR A 79 -3.08 -0.06 8.90
N ASN A 80 -3.63 1.15 9.06
CA ASN A 80 -4.89 1.37 9.76
C ASN A 80 -6.09 0.76 9.01
N LEU A 81 -6.20 0.97 7.69
CA LEU A 81 -7.26 0.34 6.89
C LEU A 81 -7.20 -1.19 6.95
N SER A 82 -5.99 -1.77 6.87
CA SER A 82 -5.81 -3.22 7.04
C SER A 82 -6.33 -3.70 8.40
N LEU A 83 -5.96 -3.01 9.50
CA LEU A 83 -6.46 -3.30 10.84
C LEU A 83 -7.99 -3.21 10.92
N PHE A 84 -8.60 -2.18 10.34
CA PHE A 84 -10.06 -2.01 10.40
C PHE A 84 -10.79 -3.12 9.63
N TYR A 85 -10.27 -3.53 8.47
CA TYR A 85 -10.83 -4.64 7.70
C TYR A 85 -10.67 -5.99 8.41
N VAL A 86 -9.58 -6.21 9.15
CA VAL A 86 -9.44 -7.37 10.04
C VAL A 86 -10.54 -7.38 11.11
N LYS A 87 -10.85 -6.23 11.71
CA LYS A 87 -11.87 -6.11 12.77
C LYS A 87 -13.27 -6.48 12.29
N ILE A 88 -13.62 -6.20 11.04
CA ILE A 88 -14.92 -6.59 10.45
C ILE A 88 -14.89 -7.95 9.74
N GLY A 89 -13.74 -8.65 9.75
CA GLY A 89 -13.59 -9.98 9.16
C GLY A 89 -13.42 -10.00 7.64
N ASN A 90 -13.23 -8.85 6.99
CA ASN A 90 -12.97 -8.77 5.55
C ASN A 90 -11.47 -9.01 5.25
N LYS A 91 -11.12 -10.27 5.07
CA LYS A 91 -9.72 -10.69 4.85
C LYS A 91 -9.13 -10.17 3.54
N ASP A 92 -9.89 -10.17 2.47
CA ASP A 92 -9.41 -9.74 1.15
C ASP A 92 -8.98 -8.27 1.16
N ALA A 93 -9.83 -7.40 1.73
CA ALA A 93 -9.50 -5.98 1.87
C ALA A 93 -8.35 -5.75 2.87
N ALA A 94 -8.31 -6.51 3.96
CA ALA A 94 -7.21 -6.45 4.92
C ALA A 94 -5.86 -6.79 4.30
N GLU A 95 -5.81 -7.87 3.50
CA GLU A 95 -4.60 -8.27 2.76
C GLU A 95 -4.22 -7.24 1.70
N HIS A 96 -5.20 -6.71 0.96
CA HIS A 96 -4.97 -5.65 -0.02
C HIS A 96 -4.25 -4.44 0.60
N HIS A 97 -4.81 -3.86 1.66
CA HIS A 97 -4.19 -2.72 2.34
C HIS A 97 -2.89 -3.13 3.06
N GLY A 98 -2.78 -4.35 3.58
CA GLY A 98 -1.54 -4.87 4.15
C GLY A 98 -0.38 -4.93 3.14
N LEU A 99 -0.67 -5.28 1.88
CA LEU A 99 0.30 -5.24 0.79
C LEU A 99 0.65 -3.81 0.39
N GLN A 100 -0.34 -2.91 0.29
CA GLN A 100 -0.08 -1.49 0.02
C GLN A 100 0.81 -0.84 1.08
N SER A 101 0.60 -1.16 2.37
CA SER A 101 1.47 -0.70 3.46
C SER A 101 2.93 -1.13 3.26
N LYS A 102 3.17 -2.40 2.91
CA LYS A 102 4.53 -2.90 2.62
C LYS A 102 5.16 -2.22 1.41
N ILE A 103 4.39 -2.02 0.33
CA ILE A 103 4.85 -1.32 -0.87
C ILE A 103 5.20 0.13 -0.54
N ALA A 104 4.36 0.83 0.22
CA ALA A 104 4.61 2.20 0.66
C ALA A 104 5.89 2.31 1.49
N SER A 105 6.13 1.35 2.39
CA SER A 105 7.35 1.29 3.20
C SER A 105 8.62 1.19 2.35
N TRP A 106 8.61 0.38 1.29
CA TRP A 106 9.78 0.18 0.42
C TRP A 106 9.99 1.32 -0.59
N LYS A 107 8.93 2.07 -0.91
CA LYS A 107 9.00 3.22 -1.82
C LYS A 107 9.54 4.49 -1.17
N GLN A 108 9.59 4.57 0.16
CA GLN A 108 10.21 5.68 0.89
C GLN A 108 11.74 5.59 0.74
N PRO A 109 12.39 6.47 -0.06
CA PRO A 109 13.82 6.42 -0.30
C PRO A 109 14.54 6.83 1.00
N GLY A 110 14.95 5.84 1.79
CA GLY A 110 15.59 6.05 3.10
C GLY A 110 15.40 4.92 4.09
N ALA A 111 14.37 4.08 3.94
CA ALA A 111 14.10 2.96 4.86
C ALA A 111 14.73 1.63 4.42
N ALA A 112 14.96 1.43 3.11
CA ALA A 112 15.67 0.28 2.57
C ALA A 112 17.07 0.71 2.08
N ALA A 113 18.04 0.60 2.98
CA ALA A 113 19.49 0.61 2.74
C ALA A 113 20.09 1.84 2.01
N ARG A 114 20.86 2.65 2.75
CA ARG A 114 22.24 2.82 2.29
C ARG A 114 22.93 1.50 2.61
N PRO A 115 23.31 0.64 1.64
CA PRO A 115 24.55 -0.08 1.85
C PRO A 115 25.61 1.01 2.07
N SER A 116 26.26 0.98 3.23
CA SER A 116 27.43 1.79 3.49
C SER A 116 28.38 1.66 2.30
N ASP A 117 28.55 2.76 1.57
CA ASP A 117 29.50 2.90 0.48
C ASP A 117 30.92 3.09 1.08
N GLU A 118 31.32 2.14 1.92
CA GLU A 118 32.71 1.97 2.35
C GLU A 118 33.09 0.51 2.09
N GLY A 119 33.54 0.25 0.87
CA GLY A 119 34.48 -0.81 0.56
C GLY A 119 33.87 -2.15 0.17
N GLY A 120 33.49 -2.27 -1.11
CA GLY A 120 33.65 -3.50 -1.90
C GLY A 120 32.68 -4.65 -1.62
N ASP A 121 31.49 -4.59 -2.23
CA ASP A 121 30.99 -5.64 -3.13
C ASP A 121 29.61 -5.19 -3.64
N GLU A 122 29.51 -4.92 -4.94
CA GLU A 122 28.23 -4.71 -5.59
C GLU A 122 27.41 -6.00 -5.47
N LEU A 123 26.23 -5.95 -4.83
CA LEU A 123 25.22 -6.99 -5.01
C LEU A 123 24.64 -6.88 -6.43
N GLN A 124 25.43 -7.33 -7.39
CA GLN A 124 24.96 -7.67 -8.72
C GLN A 124 23.96 -8.81 -8.56
N MET A 125 22.75 -8.66 -9.11
CA MET A 125 22.01 -9.82 -9.59
C MET A 125 23.04 -10.68 -10.31
N ALA A 126 23.26 -11.92 -9.87
CA ALA A 126 24.13 -12.82 -10.60
C ALA A 126 23.53 -12.96 -12.00
N LYS A 127 23.96 -12.08 -12.91
CA LYS A 127 23.94 -12.29 -14.34
C LYS A 127 24.97 -13.39 -14.52
N THR A 128 24.63 -14.60 -14.11
CA THR A 128 25.25 -15.79 -14.64
C THR A 128 24.98 -15.67 -16.13
N LYS A 129 25.98 -15.15 -16.85
CA LYS A 129 26.01 -15.19 -18.30
C LYS A 129 25.82 -16.67 -18.60
N PRO A 130 24.69 -17.10 -19.18
CA PRO A 130 24.54 -18.51 -19.48
C PRO A 130 25.74 -18.84 -20.36
N GLU A 131 26.60 -19.76 -19.91
CA GLU A 131 27.67 -20.24 -20.79
C GLU A 131 27.00 -20.65 -22.09
N SER A 132 27.51 -20.12 -23.20
CA SER A 132 26.99 -20.42 -24.52
C SER A 132 27.27 -21.89 -24.81
N PHE A 133 26.38 -22.76 -24.35
CA PHE A 133 26.42 -24.18 -24.65
C PHE A 133 26.07 -24.33 -26.13
N LYS A 134 27.07 -24.73 -26.93
CA LYS A 134 26.83 -25.07 -28.34
C LYS A 134 25.95 -26.31 -28.36
N LEU A 135 24.69 -26.13 -28.77
CA LEU A 135 23.78 -27.23 -29.03
C LEU A 135 24.46 -28.19 -30.04
N PRO A 136 24.49 -29.51 -29.80
CA PRO A 136 25.05 -30.45 -30.77
C PRO A 136 24.29 -30.37 -32.10
N GLY A 137 25.04 -30.29 -33.20
CA GLY A 137 24.56 -29.93 -34.54
C GLY A 137 23.53 -30.86 -35.19
N LYS A 138 23.19 -32.00 -34.56
CA LYS A 138 22.00 -32.78 -34.91
C LYS A 138 21.37 -33.36 -33.65
N PHE A 139 20.12 -32.94 -33.40
CA PHE A 139 19.28 -33.57 -32.39
C PHE A 139 18.74 -34.90 -32.93
N PRO A 140 18.75 -35.99 -32.13
CA PRO A 140 18.07 -37.24 -32.47
C PRO A 140 16.58 -37.00 -32.76
N ASN A 141 15.99 -37.86 -33.60
CA ASN A 141 14.63 -37.68 -34.11
C ASN A 141 13.62 -37.58 -32.94
N MET A 142 12.88 -36.47 -32.86
CA MET A 142 11.96 -36.14 -31.76
C MET A 142 10.51 -36.48 -32.15
N PRO A 143 9.97 -37.65 -31.76
CA PRO A 143 8.67 -38.12 -32.24
C PRO A 143 7.47 -37.25 -31.79
N TRP A 144 7.67 -36.33 -30.83
CA TRP A 144 6.62 -35.40 -30.37
C TRP A 144 6.56 -34.09 -31.17
N ARG A 145 7.52 -33.81 -32.08
CA ARG A 145 7.48 -32.65 -32.99
C ARG A 145 6.71 -32.95 -34.27
N LYS A 146 5.50 -33.50 -34.17
CA LYS A 146 4.55 -33.51 -35.29
C LYS A 146 3.38 -32.58 -35.01
N ASN A 147 3.23 -31.61 -35.90
CA ASN A 147 2.07 -30.77 -36.17
C ASN A 147 1.72 -29.68 -35.14
N ARG A 148 2.42 -28.54 -35.25
CA ARG A 148 1.77 -27.25 -35.04
C ARG A 148 1.97 -26.40 -36.30
N ASN A 149 0.83 -26.03 -36.89
CA ASN A 149 0.63 -25.09 -37.98
C ASN A 149 0.49 -25.64 -39.41
N LYS A 150 -0.71 -26.14 -39.75
CA LYS A 150 -1.32 -25.95 -41.08
C LYS A 150 -2.63 -25.20 -40.86
N GLY A 151 -2.58 -23.87 -40.97
CA GLY A 151 -3.71 -22.97 -40.77
C GLY A 151 -3.40 -21.59 -41.34
N GLN A 152 -3.28 -21.51 -42.67
CA GLN A 152 -3.27 -20.29 -43.51
C GLN A 152 -3.38 -20.84 -44.95
N VAL A 153 -4.55 -20.90 -45.59
CA VAL A 153 -5.35 -19.83 -46.24
C VAL A 153 -4.51 -18.97 -47.17
N GLU A 154 -4.59 -19.28 -48.46
CA GLU A 154 -4.51 -18.44 -49.67
C GLU A 154 -4.88 -19.41 -50.82
N GLY A 155 -5.93 -19.23 -51.62
CA GLY A 155 -6.43 -17.99 -52.20
C GLY A 155 -5.95 -17.94 -53.66
N ASP A 156 -6.88 -18.21 -54.57
CA ASP A 156 -6.86 -18.21 -56.04
C ASP A 156 -5.76 -17.41 -56.79
N ALA A 157 -5.24 -17.97 -57.90
CA ALA A 157 -5.45 -17.47 -59.28
C ALA A 157 -4.33 -17.89 -60.28
N ASP A 158 -4.77 -18.13 -61.52
CA ASP A 158 -4.07 -18.18 -62.83
C ASP A 158 -3.10 -19.35 -63.14
N GLU A 159 -3.52 -20.29 -64.01
CA GLU A 159 -3.46 -20.18 -65.49
C GLU A 159 -4.33 -21.26 -66.17
#